data_AF-A0A3C0EGK3-F1
#
_entry.id   AF-A0A3C0EGK3-F1
#
_cell.length_a   1.000
_cell.length_b   1.000
_cell.length_c   1.000
_cell.angle_alpha   90.00
_cell.angle_beta   90.00
_cell.angle_gamma   90.00
#
_symmetry.space_group_name_H-M   'P 1'
#
loop_
_entity.id
_entity.type
_entity.pdbx_description
1 polymer ?
#
loop_
_entity_poly.entity_id
_entity_poly.type
_entity_poly.pdbx_seq_one_letter_code
_entity_poly.pdbx_strand_id
1 'polypeptide(L)'
;SLGLSLSQLNRIFVQAMNCTPKSYADNLRLNDTIKLLTTTPIPLKELAFTMGFKQPSHFASWFKKKTGLYPKEYRLQHLDNPIHQQMINTLKTW
;
A
#
# COMPACT_ATOMS: atom_id res chain seq x y z
N SER A 1 -5.05 22.61 -17.73
CA SER A 1 -5.24 22.83 -16.28
C SER A 1 -6.69 23.24 -16.04
N LEU A 2 -7.34 22.75 -14.98
CA LEU A 2 -8.80 22.90 -14.74
C LEU A 2 -9.28 24.33 -14.37
N GLY A 3 -8.47 25.38 -14.60
CA GLY A 3 -8.80 26.76 -14.24
C GLY A 3 -8.90 27.06 -12.73
N LEU A 4 -8.64 26.08 -11.87
CA LEU A 4 -8.74 26.19 -10.41
C LEU A 4 -7.36 26.33 -9.76
N SER A 5 -7.29 27.12 -8.69
CA SER A 5 -6.15 27.11 -7.78
C SER A 5 -6.11 25.81 -6.97
N LEU A 6 -4.92 25.45 -6.46
CA LEU A 6 -4.76 24.26 -5.61
C LEU A 6 -5.64 24.31 -4.35
N SER A 7 -5.83 25.50 -3.78
CA SER A 7 -6.71 25.72 -2.62
C SER A 7 -8.18 25.50 -2.97
N GLN A 8 -8.64 25.97 -4.13
CA GLN A 8 -10.00 25.73 -4.60
C GLN A 8 -10.24 24.24 -4.85
N LEU A 9 -9.29 23.57 -5.52
CA LEU A 9 -9.34 22.13 -5.76
C LEU A 9 -9.39 21.33 -4.46
N ASN A 10 -8.53 21.64 -3.48
CA ASN A 10 -8.52 21.00 -2.17
C ASN A 10 -9.86 21.17 -1.45
N ARG A 11 -10.43 22.39 -1.45
CA ARG A 11 -11.71 22.65 -0.79
C ARG A 11 -12.84 21.84 -1.41
N ILE A 12 -12.95 21.84 -2.74
CA ILE A 12 -13.97 21.08 -3.48
C ILE A 12 -13.82 19.59 -3.18
N PHE A 13 -12.59 19.07 -3.20
CA PHE A 13 -12.33 17.67 -2.91
C PHE A 13 -12.74 17.29 -1.48
N VAL A 14 -12.35 18.08 -0.48
CA VAL A 14 -12.71 17.82 0.92
C VAL A 14 -14.23 17.85 1.11
N GLN A 15 -14.93 18.79 0.47
CA GLN A 15 -16.41 18.85 0.51
C GLN A 15 -17.06 17.58 -0.09
N ALA A 16 -16.49 17.05 -1.17
CA ALA A 16 -17.02 15.86 -1.85
C ALA A 16 -16.67 14.54 -1.14
N MET A 17 -15.45 14.43 -0.62
CA MET A 17 -14.85 13.16 -0.17
C MET A 17 -14.68 13.06 1.35
N ASN A 18 -15.02 14.12 2.09
CA ASN A 18 -14.85 14.25 3.55
C ASN A 18 -13.42 13.94 4.06
N CYS A 19 -12.43 14.08 3.19
CA CYS A 19 -11.01 13.88 3.50
C CYS A 19 -10.14 14.69 2.53
N THR A 20 -8.88 14.90 2.89
CA THR A 20 -7.94 15.60 2.01
C THR A 20 -7.54 14.71 0.82
N PRO A 21 -7.21 15.27 -0.36
CA PRO A 21 -6.68 14.50 -1.48
C PRO A 21 -5.48 13.63 -1.09
N LYS A 22 -4.61 14.17 -0.24
CA LYS A 22 -3.47 13.42 0.31
C LYS A 22 -3.90 12.20 1.12
N SER A 23 -4.86 12.35 2.03
CA SER A 23 -5.33 11.22 2.85
C SER A 23 -6.00 10.16 1.97
N TYR A 24 -6.78 10.58 0.98
CA TYR A 24 -7.41 9.69 0.04
C TYR A 24 -6.37 8.88 -0.77
N ALA A 25 -5.37 9.57 -1.34
CA ALA A 25 -4.28 8.93 -2.06
C ALA A 25 -3.45 7.98 -1.17
N ASP A 26 -3.18 8.38 0.08
CA ASP A 26 -2.48 7.53 1.05
C ASP A 26 -3.29 6.25 1.35
N ASN A 27 -4.63 6.32 1.40
CA ASN A 27 -5.48 5.15 1.62
C ASN A 27 -5.54 4.22 0.41
N LEU A 28 -5.63 4.77 -0.81
CA LEU A 28 -5.54 3.97 -2.04
C LEU A 28 -4.22 3.22 -2.11
N ARG A 29 -3.10 3.92 -1.89
CA ARG A 29 -1.76 3.34 -1.85
C ARG A 29 -1.63 2.25 -0.79
N LEU A 30 -2.25 2.45 0.38
CA LEU A 30 -2.25 1.45 1.44
C LEU A 30 -3.01 0.18 1.03
N ASN A 31 -4.18 0.32 0.43
CA ASN A 31 -4.98 -0.80 -0.05
C ASN A 31 -4.21 -1.62 -1.11
N ASP A 32 -3.59 -0.94 -2.07
CA ASP A 32 -2.77 -1.60 -3.09
C ASP A 32 -1.55 -2.31 -2.48
N THR A 33 -0.91 -1.67 -1.49
CA THR A 33 0.21 -2.27 -0.76
C THR A 33 -0.23 -3.54 -0.05
N ILE A 34 -1.34 -3.51 0.69
CA ILE A 34 -1.86 -4.67 1.43
C ILE A 34 -2.20 -5.81 0.47
N LYS A 35 -2.86 -5.51 -0.65
CA LYS A 35 -3.17 -6.49 -1.69
C LYS A 35 -1.89 -7.18 -2.17
N LEU A 36 -0.92 -6.41 -2.67
CA LEU A 36 0.35 -6.97 -3.17
C LEU A 36 1.13 -7.73 -2.09
N LEU A 37 1.11 -7.22 -0.86
CA LEU A 37 1.82 -7.81 0.27
C LEU A 37 1.28 -9.19 0.67
N THR A 38 -0.04 -9.39 0.53
CA THR A 38 -0.77 -10.60 0.96
C THR A 38 -1.06 -11.57 -0.16
N THR A 39 -1.02 -11.14 -1.42
CA THR A 39 -1.31 -11.99 -2.58
C THR A 39 -0.10 -12.27 -3.45
N THR A 40 1.11 -11.79 -3.10
CA THR A 40 2.31 -12.02 -3.91
C THR A 40 3.56 -12.21 -3.05
N PRO A 41 4.56 -12.96 -3.55
CA PRO A 41 5.84 -13.13 -2.87
C PRO A 41 6.82 -11.96 -3.11
N ILE A 42 6.38 -10.82 -3.69
CA ILE A 42 7.26 -9.71 -4.07
C ILE A 42 8.21 -9.31 -2.92
N PRO A 43 9.53 -9.16 -3.16
CA PRO A 43 10.45 -8.67 -2.15
C PRO A 43 10.00 -7.33 -1.57
N LEU A 44 10.06 -7.16 -0.25
CA LEU A 44 9.60 -5.92 0.42
C LEU A 44 10.33 -4.67 -0.09
N LYS A 45 11.59 -4.84 -0.51
CA LYS A 45 12.39 -3.78 -1.14
C LYS A 45 11.79 -3.34 -2.47
N GLU A 46 11.40 -4.29 -3.32
CA GLU A 46 10.76 -4.00 -4.60
C GLU A 46 9.38 -3.37 -4.40
N LEU A 47 8.57 -3.92 -3.50
CA LEU A 47 7.27 -3.35 -3.15
C LEU A 47 7.39 -1.88 -2.69
N ALA A 48 8.41 -1.55 -1.89
CA ALA A 48 8.66 -0.18 -1.48
C ALA A 48 8.89 0.75 -2.69
N PHE A 49 9.70 0.31 -3.66
CA PHE A 49 9.96 1.08 -4.88
C PHE A 49 8.73 1.18 -5.78
N THR A 50 7.99 0.09 -5.99
CA THR A 50 6.74 0.08 -6.77
C THR A 50 5.72 1.05 -6.18
N MET A 51 5.66 1.14 -4.85
CA MET A 51 4.79 2.09 -4.18
C MET A 51 5.30 3.53 -4.27
N GLY A 52 6.52 3.79 -4.75
CA GLY A 52 7.09 5.14 -4.91
C GLY A 52 7.93 5.63 -3.72
N PHE A 53 8.41 4.74 -2.85
CA PHE A 53 9.34 5.11 -1.78
C PHE A 53 10.78 5.01 -2.27
N LYS A 54 11.61 6.02 -1.98
CA LYS A 54 13.04 6.00 -2.30
C LYS A 54 13.87 5.07 -1.41
N GLN A 55 13.38 4.81 -0.19
CA GLN A 55 14.07 3.98 0.80
C GLN A 55 13.09 2.97 1.41
N PRO A 56 13.45 1.68 1.47
CA PRO A 56 12.60 0.64 2.09
C PRO A 56 12.29 0.89 3.57
N SER A 57 13.20 1.55 4.30
CA SER A 57 12.98 1.96 5.70
C SER A 57 11.80 2.92 5.83
N HIS A 58 11.72 3.93 4.96
CA HIS A 58 10.62 4.90 4.95
C HIS A 58 9.28 4.24 4.62
N PHE A 59 9.28 3.29 3.68
CA PHE A 59 8.11 2.46 3.39
C PHE A 59 7.66 1.68 4.64
N ALA A 60 8.58 0.98 5.30
CA ALA A 60 8.26 0.17 6.47
C ALA A 60 7.69 1.00 7.62
N SER A 61 8.27 2.16 7.91
CA SER A 61 7.75 3.08 8.93
C SER A 61 6.40 3.68 8.55
N TRP A 62 6.21 4.07 7.29
CA TRP A 62 4.92 4.56 6.80
C TRP A 62 3.83 3.50 6.91
N PHE A 63 4.12 2.27 6.50
CA PHE A 63 3.17 1.16 6.56
C PHE A 63 2.81 0.84 8.02
N LYS A 64 3.79 0.74 8.91
CA LYS A 64 3.55 0.55 10.35
C LYS A 64 2.71 1.66 10.96
N LYS A 65 2.95 2.91 10.59
CA LYS A 65 2.11 4.04 11.06
C LYS A 65 0.65 3.90 10.63
N LYS A 66 0.39 3.24 9.49
CA LYS A 66 -0.95 3.06 8.93
C LYS A 66 -1.66 1.80 9.43
N THR A 67 -0.93 0.71 9.69
CA THR A 67 -1.50 -0.60 10.00
C THR A 67 -1.20 -1.12 11.41
N GLY A 68 -0.26 -0.49 12.13
CA GLY A 68 0.25 -0.96 13.41
C GLY A 68 1.39 -1.98 13.31
N LEU A 69 1.63 -2.56 12.13
CA LEU A 69 2.59 -3.66 11.92
C LEU A 69 3.60 -3.32 10.83
N TYR A 70 4.82 -3.84 10.92
CA TYR A 70 5.75 -3.78 9.80
C TYR A 70 5.29 -4.66 8.63
N PRO A 71 5.64 -4.32 7.38
CA PRO A 71 5.22 -5.11 6.21
C PRO A 71 5.57 -6.59 6.29
N LYS A 72 6.74 -6.92 6.86
CA LYS A 72 7.16 -8.32 7.06
C LYS A 72 6.22 -9.07 8.01
N GLU A 73 5.89 -8.45 9.14
CA GLU A 73 4.99 -9.02 10.16
C GLU A 73 3.59 -9.22 9.58
N TYR A 74 3.10 -8.20 8.87
CA TYR A 74 1.80 -8.23 8.23
C TYR A 74 1.72 -9.37 7.19
N ARG A 75 2.75 -9.54 6.34
CA ARG A 75 2.81 -10.66 5.40
C ARG A 75 2.75 -12.01 6.11
N LEU A 76 3.55 -12.19 7.16
CA LEU A 76 3.61 -13.44 7.91
C LEU A 76 2.25 -13.82 8.51
N GLN A 77 1.50 -12.85 9.04
CA GLN A 77 0.15 -13.07 9.58
C GLN A 77 -0.89 -13.48 8.52
N HIS A 78 -0.61 -13.24 7.24
CA HIS A 78 -1.55 -13.52 6.15
C HIS A 78 -1.06 -14.64 5.23
N LEU A 79 -0.06 -15.42 5.66
CA LEU A 79 0.44 -16.59 4.90
C LEU A 79 -0.61 -17.69 4.77
N ASP A 80 -1.54 -17.81 5.71
CA ASP A 80 -2.64 -18.78 5.65
C ASP A 80 -3.75 -18.38 4.67
N ASN A 81 -3.60 -17.24 3.97
CA ASN A 81 -4.50 -16.87 2.89
C ASN A 81 -4.43 -17.92 1.76
N PRO A 82 -5.57 -18.48 1.30
CA PRO A 82 -5.60 -19.51 0.26
C PRO A 82 -4.83 -19.15 -1.02
N ILE A 83 -4.82 -17.88 -1.40
CA ILE A 83 -4.06 -17.39 -2.57
C ILE A 83 -2.55 -17.54 -2.32
N HIS A 84 -2.10 -17.21 -1.11
CA HIS A 84 -0.70 -17.31 -0.73
C HIS A 84 -0.24 -18.77 -0.66
N GLN A 85 -1.09 -19.67 -0.17
CA GLN A 85 -0.83 -21.12 -0.16
C GLN A 85 -0.76 -21.68 -1.59
N GLN A 86 -1.69 -21.30 -2.46
CA GLN A 86 -1.67 -21.71 -3.87
C GLN A 86 -0.39 -21.27 -4.57
N MET A 87 0.08 -20.03 -4.35
CA MET A 87 1.31 -19.54 -4.97
C MET A 87 2.58 -20.21 -4.42
N ILE A 88 2.67 -20.44 -3.10
CA ILE A 88 3.80 -21.18 -2.50
C ILE A 88 3.90 -22.58 -3.10
N ASN A 89 2.77 -23.25 -3.29
CA ASN A 89 2.73 -24.59 -3.87
C ASN A 89 3.20 -24.58 -5.34
N THR A 90 2.80 -23.57 -6.13
CA THR A 90 3.26 -23.42 -7.53
C THR A 90 4.77 -23.16 -7.66
N LEU A 91 5.40 -22.52 -6.68
CA LEU A 91 6.85 -22.27 -6.69
C LEU A 91 7.68 -23.47 -6.21
N LYS A 92 7.08 -24.41 -5.48
CA LYS A 92 7.74 -25.64 -4.99
C LYS A 92 7.72 -26.80 -5.98
N THR A 93 6.96 -26.68 -7.08
CA THR A 93 6.83 -27.73 -8.10
C THR A 93 7.87 -27.67 -9.22
N TRP A 94 8.93 -26.87 -9.06
CA TRP A 94 10.05 -26.73 -10.01
C TRP A 94 11.39 -26.89 -9.29
#